data_AF-A0A4Q0XWE4-F1
#
_entry.id   AF-A0A4Q0XWE4-F1
#
_cell.length_a   1.000
_cell.length_b   1.000
_cell.length_c   1.000
_cell.angle_alpha   90.00
_cell.angle_beta   90.00
_cell.angle_gamma   90.00
#
_symmetry.space_group_name_H-M   'P 1'
#
loop_
_entity.id
_entity.type
_entity.pdbx_description
1 polymer ?
#
loop_
_entity_poly.entity_id
_entity_poly.type
_entity_poly.pdbx_seq_one_letter_code
_entity_poly.pdbx_strand_id
1 'polypeptide(L)'
;MVIKTIKILFLILLFTGCSIKNDSVYSMNNAKSMFLGKSENPVLVEFQKAKLEHHYYFRCVDDSYTLAGESSTYGKLFIEYVRLDHNCHWTGLPSGFFISNIRNQLKLDDIEVVENYDIKGYDFSTLKVNKNSYLSVIYIYSSSKDIFILDYKGFLYDKLLKSFKKDYKSKYSNKKRYKGEYNDSLVRKNLLENYFDIEIEDRL
;
A
#
# COMPACT_ATOMS: atom_id res chain seq x y z
N MET A 1 -44.97 20.20 -52.60
CA MET A 1 -45.17 19.27 -51.47
C MET A 1 -43.84 18.62 -51.16
N VAL A 2 -43.07 19.19 -50.23
CA VAL A 2 -41.73 18.71 -49.86
C VAL A 2 -41.72 18.57 -48.34
N ILE A 3 -41.90 17.34 -47.86
CA ILE A 3 -41.78 17.01 -46.44
C ILE A 3 -40.29 16.84 -46.18
N LYS A 4 -39.68 17.85 -45.55
CA LYS A 4 -38.29 17.79 -45.08
C LYS A 4 -38.29 17.65 -43.56
N THR A 5 -37.65 16.55 -43.13
CA THR A 5 -36.82 16.39 -41.91
C THR A 5 -37.43 16.75 -40.55
N ILE A 6 -37.43 15.75 -39.65
CA ILE A 6 -36.61 15.75 -38.42
C ILE A 6 -36.64 14.30 -37.88
N LYS A 7 -35.52 13.59 -37.98
CA LYS A 7 -35.28 12.35 -37.25
C LYS A 7 -34.49 12.72 -36.00
N ILE A 8 -35.15 12.71 -34.85
CA ILE A 8 -34.48 12.88 -33.54
C ILE A 8 -33.78 11.55 -33.25
N LEU A 9 -32.46 11.53 -33.47
CA LEU A 9 -31.59 10.44 -33.06
C LEU A 9 -31.29 10.65 -31.57
N PHE A 10 -32.06 9.99 -30.70
CA PHE A 10 -31.79 9.93 -29.27
C PHE A 10 -30.55 9.05 -29.07
N LEU A 11 -29.37 9.65 -29.13
CA LEU A 11 -28.11 9.00 -28.80
C LEU A 11 -28.06 8.88 -27.28
N ILE A 12 -28.58 7.78 -26.75
CA ILE A 12 -28.43 7.40 -25.34
C ILE A 12 -26.93 7.15 -25.12
N LEU A 13 -26.24 8.17 -24.62
CA LEU A 13 -24.93 8.02 -23.99
C LEU A 13 -25.15 7.18 -22.72
N LEU A 14 -25.12 5.86 -22.90
CA LEU A 14 -24.89 4.93 -21.80
C LEU A 14 -23.47 5.22 -21.31
N PHE A 15 -23.35 6.10 -20.32
CA PHE A 15 -22.22 6.08 -19.41
C PHE A 15 -22.26 4.72 -18.70
N THR A 16 -21.69 3.70 -19.33
CA THR A 16 -21.29 2.50 -18.61
C THR A 16 -20.17 2.93 -17.68
N GLY A 17 -20.54 3.42 -16.50
CA GLY A 17 -19.62 3.50 -15.39
C GLY A 17 -19.10 2.10 -15.18
N CYS A 18 -17.88 1.80 -15.61
CA CYS A 18 -17.18 0.61 -15.18
C CYS A 18 -17.04 0.74 -13.66
N SER A 19 -17.95 0.11 -12.92
CA SER A 19 -17.70 -0.21 -11.53
C SER A 19 -16.53 -1.17 -11.55
N ILE A 20 -15.32 -0.65 -11.29
CA ILE A 20 -14.14 -1.47 -11.05
C ILE A 20 -14.45 -2.23 -9.77
N LYS A 21 -14.89 -3.48 -9.90
CA LYS A 21 -14.95 -4.40 -8.76
C LYS A 21 -13.51 -4.57 -8.29
N ASN A 22 -13.22 -4.12 -7.07
CA ASN A 22 -11.92 -4.40 -6.45
C ASN A 22 -11.86 -5.89 -6.15
N ASP A 23 -11.17 -6.64 -7.01
CA ASP A 23 -10.94 -8.09 -6.87
C ASP A 23 -9.96 -8.42 -5.73
N SER A 24 -9.42 -7.42 -5.05
CA SER A 24 -8.46 -7.55 -3.96
C SER A 24 -9.13 -7.48 -2.60
N VAL A 25 -8.72 -8.34 -1.67
CA VAL A 25 -9.20 -8.35 -0.28
C VAL A 25 -8.13 -7.81 0.68
N TYR A 26 -8.61 -7.04 1.66
CA TYR A 26 -7.87 -6.67 2.85
C TYR A 26 -8.78 -6.77 4.07
N SER A 27 -8.34 -7.52 5.09
CA SER A 27 -9.00 -7.56 6.40
C SER A 27 -7.98 -7.95 7.48
N MET A 28 -8.09 -7.33 8.66
CA MET A 28 -7.26 -7.58 9.84
C MET A 28 -8.16 -7.98 11.01
N ASN A 29 -7.86 -9.09 11.69
CA ASN A 29 -8.56 -9.52 12.90
C ASN A 29 -7.67 -9.36 14.13
N ASN A 30 -7.87 -8.27 14.88
CA ASN A 30 -7.25 -8.04 16.20
C ASN A 30 -5.75 -8.35 16.26
N ALA A 31 -4.99 -7.92 15.24
CA ALA A 31 -3.55 -8.18 15.09
C ALA A 31 -3.12 -9.66 15.07
N LYS A 32 -4.05 -10.62 14.96
CA LYS A 32 -3.75 -12.06 14.90
C LYS A 32 -3.55 -12.54 13.47
N SER A 33 -4.39 -12.06 12.55
CA SER A 33 -4.33 -12.47 11.17
C SER A 33 -4.77 -11.40 10.19
N MET A 34 -4.22 -11.47 8.99
CA MET A 34 -4.51 -10.57 7.88
C MET A 34 -4.78 -11.38 6.61
N PHE A 35 -5.80 -10.99 5.85
CA PHE A 35 -6.05 -11.51 4.49
C PHE A 35 -5.63 -10.47 3.46
N LEU A 36 -4.88 -10.89 2.44
CA LEU A 36 -4.31 -10.07 1.38
C LEU A 36 -4.47 -10.73 0.00
N GLY A 37 -4.36 -9.97 -1.08
CA GLY A 37 -4.32 -10.53 -2.44
C GLY A 37 -5.72 -10.66 -3.06
N LYS A 38 -5.91 -11.61 -3.98
CA LYS A 38 -7.18 -11.81 -4.69
C LYS A 38 -8.27 -12.41 -3.79
N SER A 39 -9.50 -11.93 -3.94
CA SER A 39 -10.67 -12.43 -3.21
C SER A 39 -10.95 -13.92 -3.44
N GLU A 40 -10.68 -14.45 -4.65
CA GLU A 40 -10.87 -15.88 -4.97
C GLU A 40 -9.92 -16.81 -4.21
N ASN A 41 -8.72 -16.33 -3.88
CA ASN A 41 -7.69 -17.10 -3.19
C ASN A 41 -6.79 -16.17 -2.36
N PRO A 42 -7.27 -15.72 -1.20
CA PRO A 42 -6.55 -14.76 -0.40
C PRO A 42 -5.33 -15.39 0.26
N VAL A 43 -4.26 -14.61 0.37
CA VAL A 43 -3.08 -14.93 1.16
C VAL A 43 -3.38 -14.58 2.61
N LEU A 44 -3.45 -15.61 3.45
CA LEU A 44 -3.53 -15.48 4.90
C LEU A 44 -2.12 -15.25 5.48
N VAL A 45 -2.00 -14.24 6.33
CA VAL A 45 -0.85 -13.95 7.17
C VAL A 45 -1.28 -14.13 8.61
N GLU A 46 -0.66 -15.08 9.32
CA GLU A 46 -0.88 -15.30 10.75
C GLU A 46 0.35 -14.81 11.53
N PHE A 47 0.09 -14.05 12.60
CA PHE A 47 1.10 -13.52 13.49
C PHE A 47 1.17 -14.36 14.77
N GLN A 48 2.37 -14.81 15.12
CA GLN A 48 2.63 -15.50 16.39
C GLN A 48 2.66 -14.49 17.54
N LYS A 49 3.27 -13.33 17.28
CA LYS A 49 3.36 -12.20 18.19
C LYS A 49 3.29 -10.93 17.35
N ALA A 50 2.41 -10.02 17.74
CA ALA A 50 2.26 -8.72 17.11
C ALA A 50 2.14 -7.63 18.16
N LYS A 51 2.74 -6.48 17.89
CA LYS A 51 2.54 -5.23 18.63
C LYS A 51 1.72 -4.31 17.75
N LEU A 52 0.50 -4.01 18.17
CA LEU A 52 -0.40 -3.06 17.51
C LEU A 52 -0.33 -1.72 18.24
N GLU A 53 -0.13 -0.64 17.50
CA GLU A 53 -0.14 0.73 18.02
C GLU A 53 -1.05 1.58 17.15
N HIS A 54 -2.09 2.18 17.73
CA HIS A 54 -2.97 3.10 17.02
C HIS A 54 -2.36 4.50 16.99
N HIS A 55 -2.50 5.19 15.86
CA HIS A 55 -2.04 6.56 15.67
C HIS A 55 -3.25 7.44 15.39
N TYR A 56 -3.50 8.40 16.26
CA TYR A 56 -4.56 9.38 16.08
C TYR A 56 -3.91 10.72 15.76
N TYR A 57 -4.16 11.25 14.57
CA TYR A 57 -3.79 12.61 14.21
C TYR A 57 -5.05 13.44 14.01
N PHE A 58 -5.21 14.45 14.86
CA PHE A 58 -6.50 15.05 15.25
C PHE A 58 -7.34 15.67 14.11
N ARG A 59 -6.83 15.80 12.88
CA ARG A 59 -7.55 16.51 11.81
C ARG A 59 -7.62 15.83 10.45
N CYS A 60 -6.79 14.84 10.19
CA CYS A 60 -6.72 14.22 8.87
C CYS A 60 -6.77 12.70 8.85
N VAL A 61 -6.81 12.06 10.00
CA VAL A 61 -6.73 10.60 10.08
C VAL A 61 -7.97 10.09 10.80
N ASP A 62 -8.84 9.43 10.04
CA ASP A 62 -10.00 8.73 10.59
C ASP A 62 -9.57 7.50 11.41
N ASP A 63 -8.55 6.79 10.93
CA ASP A 63 -8.05 5.58 11.55
C ASP A 63 -6.65 5.25 11.01
N SER A 64 -5.75 4.93 11.92
CA SER A 64 -4.41 4.52 11.59
C SER A 64 -3.83 3.62 12.68
N TYR A 65 -2.99 2.70 12.26
CA TYR A 65 -2.18 1.92 13.17
C TYR A 65 -0.89 1.43 12.51
N THR A 66 0.08 1.07 13.35
CA THR A 66 1.21 0.24 12.97
C THR A 66 1.12 -1.12 13.64
N LEU A 67 1.51 -2.16 12.93
CA LEU A 67 1.66 -3.52 13.43
C LEU A 67 3.06 -4.01 13.12
N ALA A 68 3.83 -4.30 14.16
CA ALA A 68 5.10 -5.02 14.05
C ALA A 68 4.91 -6.44 14.57
N GLY A 69 5.17 -7.45 13.75
CA GLY A 69 4.91 -8.84 14.14
C GLY A 69 5.75 -9.88 13.41
N GLU A 70 5.78 -11.09 13.96
CA GLU A 70 6.47 -12.24 13.37
C GLU A 70 5.43 -13.27 12.90
N SER A 71 5.53 -13.66 11.64
CA SER A 71 4.80 -14.80 11.07
C SER A 71 5.73 -16.02 10.96
N SER A 72 5.22 -17.21 11.29
CA SER A 72 5.95 -18.47 11.06
C SER A 72 6.35 -18.65 9.60
N THR A 73 5.49 -18.19 8.69
CA THR A 73 5.63 -18.39 7.25
C THR A 73 6.43 -17.26 6.61
N TYR A 74 6.12 -16.01 6.96
CA TYR A 74 6.67 -14.84 6.27
C TYR A 74 7.80 -14.15 7.05
N GLY A 75 8.04 -14.56 8.29
CA GLY A 75 8.99 -13.92 9.20
C GLY A 75 8.51 -12.58 9.72
N LYS A 76 9.47 -11.74 10.11
CA LYS A 76 9.23 -10.37 10.56
C LYS A 76 8.56 -9.53 9.48
N LEU A 77 7.48 -8.87 9.87
CA LEU A 77 6.73 -7.91 9.08
C LEU A 77 6.54 -6.63 9.89
N PHE A 78 6.60 -5.50 9.19
CA PHE A 78 6.05 -4.24 9.69
C PHE A 78 4.92 -3.83 8.76
N ILE A 79 3.83 -3.31 9.33
CA ILE A 79 2.64 -2.87 8.60
C ILE A 79 2.22 -1.52 9.14
N GLU A 80 1.90 -0.57 8.26
CA GLU A 80 1.22 0.67 8.59
C GLU A 80 -0.08 0.76 7.79
N TYR A 81 -1.19 0.99 8.49
CA TYR A 81 -2.50 1.28 7.93
C TYR A 81 -2.80 2.76 8.14
N VAL A 82 -3.27 3.43 7.08
CA VAL A 82 -3.70 4.83 7.13
C VAL A 82 -5.01 4.97 6.37
N ARG A 83 -6.03 5.51 7.04
CA ARG A 83 -7.26 6.02 6.45
C ARG A 83 -7.33 7.51 6.74
N LEU A 84 -7.20 8.31 5.69
CA LEU A 84 -7.37 9.75 5.79
C LEU A 84 -8.86 10.10 5.87
N ASP A 85 -9.17 11.21 6.54
CA ASP A 85 -10.49 11.84 6.46
C ASP A 85 -10.77 12.26 5.01
N HIS A 86 -12.05 12.30 4.64
CA HIS A 86 -12.52 12.68 3.30
C HIS A 86 -12.07 14.06 2.81
N ASN A 87 -11.76 14.99 3.71
CA ASN A 87 -11.22 16.32 3.35
C ASN A 87 -9.71 16.38 3.44
N CYS A 88 -9.01 15.26 3.54
CA CYS A 88 -7.56 15.23 3.59
C CYS A 88 -6.97 14.43 2.44
N HIS A 89 -5.80 14.86 2.00
CA HIS A 89 -5.10 14.27 0.88
C HIS A 89 -3.62 14.12 1.20
N TRP A 90 -2.97 13.15 0.56
CA TRP A 90 -1.52 13.06 0.56
C TRP A 90 -0.94 14.21 -0.26
N THR A 91 0.07 14.89 0.28
CA THR A 91 0.76 16.00 -0.41
C THR A 91 1.71 15.52 -1.51
N GLY A 92 1.85 14.20 -1.67
CA GLY A 92 2.71 13.54 -2.62
C GLY A 92 2.42 12.03 -2.69
N LEU A 93 3.32 11.27 -3.34
CA LEU A 93 3.13 9.82 -3.49
C LEU A 93 3.32 9.08 -2.16
N PRO A 94 2.31 8.38 -1.63
CA PRO A 94 2.39 7.77 -0.29
C PRO A 94 3.48 6.70 -0.19
N SER A 95 3.67 5.89 -1.24
CA SER A 95 4.76 4.92 -1.33
C SER A 95 6.14 5.58 -1.27
N GLY A 96 6.29 6.75 -1.90
CA GLY A 96 7.50 7.56 -1.86
C GLY A 96 7.80 8.07 -0.46
N PHE A 97 6.78 8.59 0.25
CA PHE A 97 6.93 8.99 1.65
C PHE A 97 7.34 7.84 2.55
N PHE A 98 6.72 6.67 2.37
CA PHE A 98 7.07 5.48 3.15
C PHE A 98 8.52 5.04 2.92
N ILE A 99 8.97 4.95 1.67
CA ILE A 99 10.35 4.58 1.33
C ILE A 99 11.36 5.62 1.87
N SER A 100 11.03 6.91 1.76
CA SER A 100 11.85 7.99 2.33
C SER A 100 11.96 7.89 3.84
N ASN A 101 10.84 7.60 4.52
CA ASN A 101 10.81 7.43 5.96
C ASN A 101 11.64 6.22 6.41
N ILE A 102 11.53 5.09 5.70
CA ILE A 102 12.36 3.89 5.92
C ILE A 102 13.85 4.27 5.84
N ARG A 103 14.26 4.96 4.77
CA ARG A 103 15.65 5.41 4.59
C ARG A 103 16.12 6.22 5.80
N ASN A 104 15.34 7.21 6.22
CA ASN A 104 15.69 8.12 7.30
C ASN A 104 15.75 7.41 8.66
N GLN A 105 14.77 6.54 8.97
CA GLN A 105 14.67 5.88 10.27
C GLN A 105 15.66 4.75 10.46
N LEU A 106 15.95 4.01 9.40
CA LEU A 106 16.97 2.96 9.42
C LEU A 106 18.38 3.52 9.19
N LYS A 107 18.53 4.84 8.99
CA LYS A 107 19.80 5.53 8.71
C LYS A 107 20.54 4.86 7.56
N LEU A 108 19.83 4.62 6.46
CA LEU A 108 20.37 3.97 5.27
C LEU A 108 21.12 5.00 4.44
N ASP A 109 22.37 4.69 4.11
CA ASP A 109 23.20 5.55 3.26
C ASP A 109 22.66 5.60 1.83
N ASP A 110 22.13 4.47 1.35
CA ASP A 110 21.66 4.31 -0.02
C ASP A 110 20.42 3.40 -0.10
N ILE A 111 19.43 3.85 -0.88
CA ILE A 111 18.25 3.05 -1.25
C ILE A 111 17.93 3.26 -2.74
N GLU A 112 17.84 2.15 -3.46
CA GLU A 112 17.54 2.10 -4.89
C GLU A 112 16.36 1.14 -5.12
N VAL A 113 15.31 1.58 -5.83
CA VAL A 113 14.24 0.67 -6.28
C VAL A 113 14.75 -0.10 -7.49
N VAL A 114 14.92 -1.42 -7.37
CA VAL A 114 15.51 -2.28 -8.40
C VAL A 114 14.49 -3.20 -9.10
N GLU A 115 13.26 -3.21 -8.62
CA GLU A 115 12.11 -3.84 -9.27
C GLU A 115 10.83 -3.22 -8.70
N ASN A 116 9.87 -2.98 -9.59
CA ASN A 116 8.55 -2.46 -9.26
C ASN A 116 7.48 -3.16 -10.10
N TYR A 117 6.35 -3.53 -9.50
CA TYR A 117 5.14 -3.95 -10.18
C TYR A 117 3.93 -3.24 -9.60
N ASP A 118 3.19 -2.52 -10.42
CA ASP A 118 1.87 -1.99 -10.07
C ASP A 118 0.77 -2.87 -10.69
N ILE A 119 -0.04 -3.51 -9.86
CA ILE A 119 -1.09 -4.41 -10.29
C ILE A 119 -2.26 -4.45 -9.29
N LYS A 120 -3.47 -4.13 -9.78
CA LYS A 120 -4.75 -4.35 -9.07
C LYS A 120 -4.78 -3.72 -7.66
N GLY A 121 -4.30 -2.48 -7.52
CA GLY A 121 -4.27 -1.77 -6.24
C GLY A 121 -3.10 -2.14 -5.33
N TYR A 122 -2.08 -2.81 -5.87
CA TYR A 122 -0.83 -3.14 -5.19
C TYR A 122 0.36 -2.60 -5.98
N ASP A 123 1.22 -1.85 -5.31
CA ASP A 123 2.60 -1.59 -5.72
C ASP A 123 3.53 -2.52 -4.94
N PHE A 124 4.29 -3.30 -5.69
CA PHE A 124 5.32 -4.19 -5.19
C PHE A 124 6.68 -3.60 -5.54
N SER A 125 7.44 -3.16 -4.54
CA SER A 125 8.78 -2.60 -4.74
C SER A 125 9.87 -3.44 -4.05
N THR A 126 10.91 -3.82 -4.79
CA THR A 126 12.16 -4.36 -4.20
C THR A 126 13.19 -3.26 -4.10
N LEU A 127 13.64 -3.01 -2.87
CA LEU A 127 14.66 -2.01 -2.54
C LEU A 127 16.01 -2.70 -2.39
N LYS A 128 17.03 -2.14 -3.03
CA LYS A 128 18.44 -2.44 -2.76
C LYS A 128 18.96 -1.41 -1.77
N VAL A 129 19.47 -1.91 -0.65
CA VAL A 129 19.86 -1.14 0.54
C VAL A 129 21.36 -1.33 0.79
N ASN A 130 22.08 -0.23 1.03
CA ASN A 130 23.51 -0.23 1.37
C ASN A 130 24.33 -1.14 0.43
N LYS A 131 24.07 -1.02 -0.89
CA LYS A 131 24.70 -1.70 -2.02
C LYS A 131 24.50 -3.21 -2.16
N ASN A 132 24.30 -3.99 -1.10
CA ASN A 132 24.31 -5.46 -1.19
C ASN A 132 23.17 -6.20 -0.46
N SER A 133 22.24 -5.48 0.15
CA SER A 133 21.10 -6.08 0.84
C SER A 133 19.78 -5.67 0.21
N TYR A 134 18.74 -6.48 0.40
CA TYR A 134 17.44 -6.26 -0.23
C TYR A 134 16.31 -6.23 0.80
N LEU A 135 15.32 -5.40 0.54
CA LEU A 135 14.12 -5.22 1.35
C LEU A 135 12.91 -5.14 0.43
N SER A 136 11.80 -5.76 0.82
CA SER A 136 10.60 -5.80 -0.01
C SER A 136 9.54 -4.91 0.62
N VAL A 137 8.96 -4.03 -0.18
CA VAL A 137 7.85 -3.16 0.19
C VAL A 137 6.64 -3.56 -0.64
N ILE A 138 5.49 -3.65 0.03
CA ILE A 138 4.20 -3.80 -0.61
C ILE A 138 3.37 -2.60 -0.17
N TYR A 139 2.88 -1.83 -1.12
CA TYR A 139 1.96 -0.73 -0.89
C TYR A 139 0.61 -1.11 -1.49
N ILE A 140 -0.43 -1.11 -0.68
CA ILE A 140 -1.80 -1.42 -1.10
C ILE A 140 -2.59 -0.13 -1.00
N TYR A 141 -3.17 0.29 -2.11
CA TYR A 141 -3.89 1.54 -2.21
C TYR A 141 -5.33 1.31 -2.67
N SER A 142 -6.22 2.14 -2.15
CA SER A 142 -7.62 2.19 -2.54
C SER A 142 -8.15 3.61 -2.36
N SER A 143 -9.40 3.86 -2.71
CA SER A 143 -9.98 5.21 -2.68
C SER A 143 -9.97 5.88 -1.30
N SER A 144 -9.88 5.13 -0.20
CA SER A 144 -9.99 5.67 1.15
C SER A 144 -8.97 5.12 2.13
N LYS A 145 -8.08 4.22 1.72
CA LYS A 145 -7.08 3.65 2.65
C LYS A 145 -5.83 3.21 1.92
N ASP A 146 -4.75 3.31 2.66
CA ASP A 146 -3.40 3.00 2.27
C ASP A 146 -2.77 2.06 3.30
N ILE A 147 -2.07 1.05 2.79
CA ILE A 147 -1.43 0.03 3.62
C ILE A 147 0.00 -0.15 3.12
N PHE A 148 0.95 0.06 4.01
CA PHE A 148 2.35 -0.13 3.73
C PHE A 148 2.84 -1.36 4.48
N ILE A 149 3.48 -2.29 3.79
CA ILE A 149 4.02 -3.52 4.37
C ILE A 149 5.50 -3.60 4.03
N LEU A 150 6.31 -3.79 5.08
CA LEU A 150 7.73 -4.05 4.98
C LEU A 150 7.98 -5.54 5.25
N ASP A 151 8.39 -6.27 4.21
CA ASP A 151 8.68 -7.69 4.24
C ASP A 151 10.20 -7.93 4.21
N TYR A 152 10.75 -8.23 5.38
CA TYR A 152 12.19 -8.43 5.56
C TYR A 152 12.69 -9.68 4.84
N LYS A 153 11.90 -10.76 4.76
CA LYS A 153 12.30 -12.00 4.08
C LYS A 153 11.97 -11.98 2.58
N GLY A 154 10.99 -11.20 2.16
CA GLY A 154 10.49 -11.15 0.78
C GLY A 154 9.52 -12.29 0.42
N PHE A 155 9.16 -13.14 1.39
CA PHE A 155 8.30 -14.30 1.16
C PHE A 155 6.83 -13.93 0.98
N LEU A 156 6.34 -12.93 1.73
CA LEU A 156 4.99 -12.43 1.57
C LEU A 156 4.84 -11.71 0.23
N TYR A 157 5.83 -10.87 -0.11
CA TYR A 157 5.94 -10.20 -1.40
C TYR A 157 5.83 -11.22 -2.55
N ASP A 158 6.70 -12.23 -2.56
CA ASP A 158 6.73 -13.23 -3.63
C ASP A 158 5.42 -14.03 -3.71
N LYS A 159 4.84 -14.40 -2.56
CA LYS A 159 3.58 -15.15 -2.50
C LYS A 159 2.42 -14.31 -3.05
N LEU A 160 2.33 -13.04 -2.66
CA LEU A 160 1.27 -12.14 -3.10
C LEU A 160 1.40 -11.79 -4.58
N LEU A 161 2.58 -11.38 -5.04
CA LEU A 161 2.79 -11.05 -6.45
C LEU A 161 2.47 -12.25 -7.36
N LYS A 162 2.83 -13.48 -6.96
CA LYS A 162 2.46 -14.70 -7.71
C LYS A 162 0.95 -14.96 -7.76
N SER A 163 0.19 -14.50 -6.77
CA SER A 163 -1.28 -14.60 -6.81
C SER A 163 -1.87 -13.77 -7.95
N PHE A 164 -1.22 -12.66 -8.31
CA PHE A 164 -1.59 -11.81 -9.44
C PHE A 164 -0.92 -12.23 -10.75
N LYS A 165 0.37 -12.56 -10.70
CA LYS A 165 1.25 -12.87 -11.83
C LYS A 165 1.91 -14.24 -11.64
N LYS A 166 1.22 -15.31 -12.06
CA LYS A 166 1.63 -16.71 -11.80
C LYS A 166 3.00 -17.08 -12.37
N ASP A 167 3.43 -16.43 -13.45
CA ASP A 167 4.72 -16.64 -14.12
C ASP A 167 5.89 -15.90 -13.44
N TYR A 168 5.62 -15.06 -12.43
CA TYR A 168 6.65 -14.29 -11.75
C TYR A 168 7.69 -15.20 -11.08
N LYS A 169 8.97 -14.91 -11.35
CA LYS A 169 10.15 -15.54 -10.74
C LYS A 169 11.00 -14.45 -10.11
N SER A 170 11.14 -14.52 -8.79
CA SER A 170 11.93 -13.55 -8.04
C SER A 170 13.40 -13.58 -8.44
N LYS A 171 13.93 -12.42 -8.84
CA LYS A 171 15.36 -12.23 -9.11
C LYS A 171 16.17 -12.07 -7.82
N TYR A 172 15.48 -11.81 -6.69
CA TYR A 172 16.09 -11.37 -5.44
C TYR A 172 15.88 -12.32 -4.26
N SER A 173 15.13 -13.41 -4.42
CA SER A 173 14.84 -14.39 -3.37
C SER A 173 16.09 -15.02 -2.74
N ASN A 174 17.14 -15.25 -3.54
CA ASN A 174 18.42 -15.82 -3.09
C ASN A 174 19.47 -14.77 -2.71
N LYS A 175 19.08 -13.49 -2.61
CA LYS A 175 20.00 -12.40 -2.28
C LYS A 175 19.99 -12.11 -0.78
N LYS A 176 21.07 -11.52 -0.28
CA LYS A 176 21.20 -11.12 1.13
C LYS A 176 20.07 -10.15 1.49
N ARG A 177 19.28 -10.49 2.52
CA ARG A 177 18.21 -9.62 3.02
C ARG A 177 18.75 -8.58 4.01
N TYR A 178 18.17 -7.38 3.98
CA TYR A 178 18.49 -6.36 4.97
C TYR A 178 18.03 -6.82 6.36
N LYS A 179 18.88 -6.61 7.36
CA LYS A 179 18.61 -6.95 8.75
C LYS A 179 18.48 -5.66 9.55
N GLY A 180 17.26 -5.29 9.91
CA GLY A 180 17.00 -4.14 10.75
C GLY A 180 15.58 -4.16 11.31
N GLU A 181 15.18 -3.04 11.89
CA GLU A 181 13.89 -2.89 12.55
C GLU A 181 13.36 -1.48 12.37
N TYR A 182 12.50 -1.31 11.37
CA TYR A 182 11.68 -0.14 11.20
C TYR A 182 10.52 -0.21 12.19
N ASN A 183 10.32 0.88 12.94
CA ASN A 183 9.27 1.04 13.93
C ASN A 183 8.78 2.49 13.96
N ASP A 184 8.51 3.05 12.78
CA ASP A 184 8.02 4.42 12.65
C ASP A 184 6.66 4.51 11.95
N SER A 185 6.03 5.68 11.99
CA SER A 185 4.73 5.94 11.37
C SER A 185 4.74 7.26 10.62
N LEU A 186 4.22 7.25 9.39
CA LEU A 186 3.94 8.46 8.62
C LEU A 186 2.96 9.37 9.38
N VAL A 187 1.93 8.80 10.00
CA VAL A 187 0.94 9.58 10.76
C VAL A 187 1.56 10.33 11.93
N ARG A 188 2.40 9.67 12.73
CA ARG A 188 3.07 10.34 13.86
C ARG A 188 4.00 11.46 13.42
N LYS A 189 4.58 11.34 12.23
CA LYS A 189 5.53 12.29 11.68
C LYS A 189 4.91 13.39 10.84
N ASN A 190 3.63 13.30 10.56
CA ASN A 190 2.97 14.22 9.66
C ASN A 190 3.14 15.69 10.08
N LEU A 191 3.15 15.97 11.39
CA LEU A 191 3.35 17.33 11.93
C LEU A 191 4.67 17.98 11.49
N LEU A 192 5.73 17.19 11.29
CA LEU A 192 7.05 17.69 10.90
C LEU A 192 7.30 17.56 9.40
N GLU A 193 6.73 16.53 8.78
CA GLU A 193 7.08 16.10 7.42
C GLU A 193 6.00 16.43 6.37
N ASN A 194 4.81 16.85 6.80
CA ASN A 194 3.67 17.23 5.96
C ASN A 194 3.35 16.21 4.86
N TYR A 195 3.27 14.93 5.21
CA TYR A 195 2.94 13.85 4.27
C TYR A 195 1.49 13.93 3.75
N PHE A 196 0.58 14.44 4.56
CA PHE A 196 -0.82 14.67 4.21
C PHE A 196 -1.35 15.91 4.93
N ASP A 197 -2.33 16.58 4.32
CA ASP A 197 -2.93 17.80 4.84
C ASP A 197 -4.41 17.92 4.44
N ILE A 198 -5.09 18.89 5.03
CA ILE A 198 -6.47 19.24 4.71
C ILE A 198 -6.52 19.88 3.32
N GLU A 199 -7.47 19.43 2.50
CA GLU A 199 -7.87 20.12 1.29
C GLU A 199 -8.64 21.39 1.67
N ILE A 200 -7.97 22.54 1.55
CA ILE A 200 -8.61 23.84 1.72
C ILE A 200 -9.21 24.20 0.35
N GLU A 201 -10.51 24.03 0.19
CA GLU A 201 -11.22 24.69 -0.91
C GLU A 201 -11.17 26.20 -0.66
N ASP A 202 -10.31 26.90 -1.42
CA ASP A 202 -10.39 28.35 -1.53
C ASP A 202 -11.76 28.69 -2.12
N ARG A 203 -12.70 29.11 -1.28
CA ARG A 203 -13.92 29.80 -1.73
C ARG A 203 -13.50 31.16 -2.28
N LEU A 204 -13.09 31.20 -3.54
CA LEU A 204 -13.02 32.40 -4.36
C LEU A 204 -14.42 32.80 -4.84
#